data_AF-A0A950BS92-F1
#
_entry.id   AF-A0A950BS92-F1
#
_cell.length_a   1.000
_cell.length_b   1.000
_cell.length_c   1.000
_cell.angle_alpha   90.00
_cell.angle_beta   90.00
_cell.angle_gamma   90.00
#
_symmetry.space_group_name_H-M   'P 1'
#
loop_
_entity.id
_entity.type
_entity.pdbx_description
1 polymer ?
#
loop_
_entity_poly.entity_id
_entity_poly.type
_entity_poly.pdbx_seq_one_letter_code
_entity_poly.pdbx_strand_id
1 'polypeptide(L)' 'MERELRRAMDRRGVATMPLYPEGRACRYPTVPRLIDVFESVQRHTLLVGKKPPVVFTTKLTRLQRQILSLLGMPRAHDG' A
#
# COMPACT_ATOMS: atom_id res chain seq x y z
N MET A 1 10.13 3.04 8.25
CA MET A 1 8.76 2.94 7.71
C MET A 1 7.78 3.85 8.43
N GLU A 2 7.34 3.55 9.67
CA GLU A 2 6.31 4.36 10.36
C GLU A 2 6.69 5.85 10.50
N ARG A 3 7.86 6.12 11.08
CA ARG A 3 8.40 7.48 11.24
C ARG A 3 8.48 8.24 9.91
N GLU A 4 8.83 7.54 8.84
CA GLU A 4 8.95 8.12 7.51
C GLU A 4 7.58 8.48 6.92
N LEU A 5 6.60 7.58 7.08
CA LEU A 5 5.22 7.84 6.69
C LEU A 5 4.64 9.05 7.45
N ARG A 6 4.81 9.10 8.78
CA ARG A 6 4.34 10.23 9.60
C ARG A 6 4.98 11.55 9.17
N ARG A 7 6.30 11.57 8.96
CA ARG A 7 6.99 12.76 8.43
C ARG A 7 6.49 13.14 7.03
N ALA A 8 6.19 12.18 6.17
CA ALA A 8 5.65 12.44 4.84
C ALA A 8 4.21 12.98 4.90
N MET A 9 3.39 12.46 5.81
CA MET A 9 2.06 12.97 6.12
C MET A 9 2.14 14.43 6.56
N ASP A 10 3.01 14.76 7.51
CA ASP A 10 3.23 16.13 8.00
C ASP A 10 3.65 17.06 6.86
N ARG A 11 4.67 16.67 6.07
CA ARG A 11 5.16 17.46 4.92
C ARG A 11 4.10 17.72 3.86
N ARG A 12 3.13 16.82 3.70
CA ARG A 12 2.06 16.90 2.68
C ARG A 12 0.71 17.34 3.26
N GLY A 13 0.65 17.77 4.53
CA GLY A 13 -0.58 18.23 5.17
C GLY A 13 -1.64 17.14 5.35
N VAL A 14 -1.25 15.86 5.40
CA VAL A 14 -2.18 14.74 5.62
C VAL A 14 -2.34 14.53 7.12
N ALA A 15 -3.37 15.11 7.73
CA ALA A 15 -3.60 15.02 9.17
C ALA A 15 -3.92 13.60 9.66
N THR A 16 -4.66 12.82 8.86
CA THR A 16 -5.11 11.47 9.22
C THR A 16 -5.27 10.58 7.99
N MET A 17 -5.23 9.26 8.18
CA MET A 17 -5.58 8.28 7.14
C MET A 17 -6.60 7.25 7.65
N PRO A 18 -7.53 6.77 6.80
CA PRO A 18 -8.55 5.79 7.18
C PRO A 18 -7.96 4.37 7.18
N LEU A 19 -7.07 4.09 8.13
CA LEU A 19 -6.33 2.83 8.10
C LEU A 19 -7.14 1.65 8.57
N TYR A 20 -8.16 1.83 9.41
CA TYR A 20 -8.96 0.76 9.99
C TYR A 20 -10.04 0.25 9.01
N PRO A 21 -10.50 -1.02 9.09
CA PRO A 21 -11.50 -1.54 8.14
C PRO A 21 -12.81 -0.75 8.19
N GLU A 22 -13.17 -0.22 9.35
CA GLU A 22 -14.31 0.67 9.56
C GLU A 22 -14.10 2.10 9.04
N GLY A 23 -12.96 2.40 8.42
CA GLY A 23 -12.64 3.72 7.86
C GLY A 23 -12.27 4.79 8.88
N ARG A 24 -12.08 4.42 10.16
CA ARG A 24 -11.74 5.37 11.22
C ARG A 24 -10.44 6.11 10.93
N ALA A 25 -10.43 7.41 11.22
CA ALA A 25 -9.25 8.26 11.05
C ALA A 25 -8.12 7.84 12.00
N CYS A 26 -6.92 7.66 11.45
CA CYS A 26 -5.69 7.35 12.19
C CYS A 26 -4.69 8.49 12.00
N ARG A 27 -4.32 9.16 13.11
CA ARG A 27 -3.31 10.23 13.12
C ARG A 27 -1.89 9.69 13.23
N TYR A 28 -1.72 8.58 13.93
CA TYR A 28 -0.42 7.98 14.22
C TYR A 28 -0.39 6.52 13.71
N PRO A 29 -0.22 6.30 12.38
CA PRO A 29 -0.09 4.96 11.81
C PRO A 29 0.97 4.15 12.56
N THR A 30 0.80 2.84 12.64
CA THR A 30 1.83 1.90 13.11
C THR A 30 2.25 0.92 12.02
N VAL A 31 3.47 0.36 12.10
CA VAL A 31 3.91 -0.65 11.12
C VAL A 31 2.92 -1.82 10.99
N PRO A 32 2.45 -2.46 12.07
CA PRO A 32 1.46 -3.53 11.95
C PRO A 32 0.20 -3.08 11.21
N ARG A 33 -0.33 -1.90 11.55
CA ARG A 33 -1.52 -1.36 10.88
C ARG A 33 -1.29 -1.12 9.38
N LEU A 34 -0.10 -0.67 9.01
CA LEU A 34 0.25 -0.51 7.59
C LEU A 34 0.28 -1.86 6.89
N ILE A 35 0.82 -2.91 7.53
CA ILE A 35 0.84 -4.25 6.95
C ILE A 35 -0.59 -4.77 6.73
N ASP A 36 -1.50 -4.60 7.71
CA ASP A 36 -2.91 -5.00 7.57
C ASP A 36 -3.57 -4.38 6.33
N VAL A 37 -3.24 -3.12 6.01
CA VAL A 37 -3.80 -2.42 4.84
C VAL A 37 -3.40 -3.09 3.52
N PHE A 38 -2.27 -3.83 3.47
CA PHE A 38 -1.81 -4.54 2.28
C PHE A 38 -2.09 -6.04 2.31
N GLU A 39 -2.76 -6.57 3.35
CA GLU A 39 -3.03 -8.01 3.48
C GLU A 39 -3.77 -8.59 2.27
N SER A 40 -4.67 -7.81 1.65
CA SER A 40 -5.41 -8.22 0.47
C SER A 40 -4.61 -8.22 -0.84
N VAL A 41 -3.36 -7.73 -0.84
CA VAL A 41 -2.55 -7.60 -2.05
C VAL A 41 -1.86 -8.91 -2.35
N GLN A 42 -2.25 -9.53 -3.47
CA GLN A 42 -1.69 -10.79 -3.92
C GLN A 42 -1.05 -10.63 -5.30
N ARG A 43 0.00 -11.43 -5.54
CA ARG A 43 0.66 -11.58 -6.84
C ARG A 43 0.61 -13.04 -7.23
N HIS A 44 -0.08 -13.35 -8.31
CA HIS A 44 -0.19 -14.67 -8.89
C HIS A 44 0.72 -14.77 -10.10
N THR A 45 1.41 -15.90 -10.24
CA THR A 45 2.23 -16.21 -11.41
C THR A 45 1.67 -17.47 -12.05
N LEU A 46 1.17 -17.34 -13.27
CA LEU A 46 0.66 -18.45 -14.07
C LEU A 46 1.79 -18.99 -14.97
N LEU A 47 2.12 -20.26 -14.80
CA LEU A 47 3.09 -20.98 -15.60
C LEU A 47 2.35 -21.91 -16.58
N VAL A 48 2.59 -21.75 -17.90
CA VAL A 48 1.91 -22.54 -18.94
C VAL A 48 2.94 -23.20 -19.85
N GLY A 49 3.29 -24.45 -19.57
CA GLY A 49 4.26 -25.21 -20.35
C GLY A 49 5.59 -24.46 -20.48
N LYS A 50 6.05 -24.23 -21.71
CA LYS A 50 7.28 -23.46 -22.02
C LYS A 50 7.02 -21.97 -22.29
N LYS A 51 5.79 -21.47 -22.09
CA LYS A 51 5.47 -20.05 -22.30
C LYS A 51 6.06 -19.19 -21.18
N PRO A 52 6.39 -17.91 -21.45
CA PRO A 52 6.75 -16.97 -20.41
C PRO A 52 5.67 -16.90 -19.31
N PRO A 53 6.06 -16.74 -18.03
CA PRO A 53 5.11 -16.58 -16.94
C PRO A 53 4.19 -15.37 -17.16
N VAL A 54 2.90 -15.54 -16.90
CA VAL A 54 1.94 -14.43 -16.86
C VAL A 54 1.72 -14.04 -15.40
N VAL A 55 1.94 -12.77 -15.07
CA VAL A 55 1.79 -12.27 -13.71
C VAL A 55 0.49 -11.49 -13.59
N PHE A 56 -0.27 -11.78 -12.52
CA PHE A 56 -1.47 -11.05 -12.15
C PHE A 56 -1.28 -10.48 -10.75
N THR A 57 -1.46 -9.16 -10.58
CA THR A 57 -1.37 -8.51 -9.27
C THR A 57 -2.72 -7.93 -8.89
N THR A 58 -3.08 -8.01 -7.61
CA THR A 58 -4.30 -7.36 -7.10
C THR A 58 -4.21 -5.85 -7.31
N LYS A 59 -5.27 -5.24 -7.86
CA LYS A 59 -5.32 -3.80 -8.06
C LYS A 59 -5.29 -3.08 -6.71
N LEU A 60 -4.32 -2.18 -6.53
CA LEU A 60 -4.21 -1.44 -5.30
C LEU A 60 -5.36 -0.44 -5.10
N THR A 61 -5.89 -0.42 -3.88
CA THR A 61 -6.88 0.56 -3.44
C THR A 61 -6.29 1.97 -3.45
N ARG A 62 -7.17 2.99 -3.37
CA ARG A 62 -6.73 4.39 -3.26
C ARG A 62 -5.85 4.61 -2.02
N LEU A 63 -6.21 3.98 -0.90
CA LEU A 63 -5.46 4.07 0.35
C LEU A 63 -4.06 3.45 0.22
N GLN A 64 -3.97 2.24 -0.32
CA GLN A 64 -2.68 1.56 -0.57
C GLN A 64 -1.77 2.39 -1.47
N ARG A 65 -2.29 2.96 -2.56
CA ARG A 65 -1.53 3.86 -3.45
C ARG A 65 -1.09 5.15 -2.76
N GLN A 66 -1.95 5.73 -1.91
CA GLN A 66 -1.59 6.92 -1.13
C GLN A 66 -0.44 6.64 -0.16
N ILE A 67 -0.48 5.51 0.55
CA ILE A 67 0.59 5.10 1.48
C ILE A 67 1.90 4.91 0.71
N LEU A 68 1.88 4.19 -0.42
CA LEU A 68 3.08 4.01 -1.26
C LEU A 68 3.62 5.35 -1.79
N SER A 69 2.75 6.27 -2.21
CA SER A 69 3.16 7.62 -2.64
C SER A 69 3.81 8.43 -1.51
N LEU A 70 3.28 8.33 -0.29
CA LEU A 70 3.86 9.00 0.89
C LEU A 70 5.23 8.41 1.25
N LEU A 71 5.42 7.10 1.04
CA LEU A 71 6.69 6.40 1.23
C LEU A 71 7.67 6.56 0.05
N GLY A 72 7.36 7.38 -0.96
CA GLY A 72 8.25 7.58 -2.11
C GLY A 72 8.35 6.36 -3.04
N MET A 73 7.37 5.45 -3.00
CA MET A 73 7.30 4.23 -3.81
C MET A 73 6.14 4.26 -4.83
N PRO A 74 6.02 5.29 -5.69
CA PRO A 74 4.88 5.40 -6.59
C PRO A 74 4.87 4.32 -7.68
N ARG A 75 5.99 3.65 -7.99
CA ARG A 75 6.04 2.60 -9.02
C ARG A 75 5.83 1.18 -8.51
N ALA A 76 5.62 1.00 -7.20
CA ALA A 76 5.43 -0.32 -6.60
C ALA A 76 4.11 -1.01 -7.02
N HIS A 77 3.30 -0.36 -7.87
CA HIS A 77 2.03 -0.87 -8.40
C HIS A 77 1.97 -0.92 -9.92
N ASP A 78 3.09 -0.64 -10.61
CA ASP A 78 3.22 -0.76 -12.06
C ASP A 78 3.72 -2.17 -12.38
N GLY A 79 2.81 -3.16 -12.32
CA GLY A 79 3.16 -4.57 -12.54
C GLY A 79 1.95 -5.43 -12.90
#